data_AF-A0A540LUQ7-F1
#
_entry.id   AF-A0A540LUQ7-F1
#
_cell.length_a   1.000
_cell.length_b   1.000
_cell.length_c   1.000
_cell.angle_alpha   90.00
_cell.angle_beta   90.00
_cell.angle_gamma   90.00
#
_symmetry.space_group_name_H-M   'P 1'
#
loop_
_entity.id
_entity.type
_entity.pdbx_description
1 polymer ?
#
loop_
_entity_poly.entity_id
_entity_poly.type
_entity_poly.pdbx_seq_one_letter_code
_entity_poly.pdbx_strand_id
1 'polypeptide(L)' 'MTCVNHDSGVVGDSYPQLKQADGWPNYQVEPSLFPMLANWQREYTMEDVLTQLKKEMMSPQNRRLAQPPEGLLVSAISC' A
#
# COMPACT_ATOMS: atom_id res chain seq x y z
N MET A 1 -19.74 6.19 -6.77
CA MET A 1 -20.74 6.95 -7.52
C MET A 1 -20.43 6.72 -9.00
N THR A 2 -21.09 5.77 -9.64
CA THR A 2 -20.86 5.40 -11.04
C THR A 2 -21.77 6.26 -11.92
N CYS A 3 -21.21 7.07 -12.82
CA CYS A 3 -21.99 7.68 -13.90
C CYS A 3 -22.10 6.70 -15.07
N VAL A 4 -23.30 6.52 -15.61
CA VAL A 4 -23.53 5.74 -16.84
C VAL A 4 -23.85 6.72 -17.96
N ASN A 5 -23.11 6.66 -19.07
CA ASN A 5 -23.34 7.52 -20.25
C ASN A 5 -24.46 6.93 -21.12
N HIS A 6 -25.52 7.70 -21.38
CA HIS A 6 -26.71 7.22 -22.10
C HIS A 6 -26.74 7.56 -23.60
N ASP A 7 -25.94 8.50 -24.09
CA ASP A 7 -26.05 8.99 -25.48
C ASP A 7 -24.72 9.41 -26.14
N SER A 8 -23.60 9.34 -25.40
CA SER A 8 -22.30 9.85 -25.85
C SER A 8 -21.20 8.83 -25.53
N GLY A 9 -20.40 8.52 -26.54
CA GLY A 9 -19.26 7.63 -26.47
C GLY A 9 -18.25 7.97 -25.36
N VAL A 10 -17.47 6.95 -25.02
CA VAL A 10 -16.44 6.83 -23.98
C VAL A 10 -16.91 6.94 -22.52
N VAL A 11 -17.09 5.77 -21.91
CA VAL A 11 -16.99 5.56 -20.46
C VAL A 11 -15.50 5.53 -20.13
N GLY A 12 -14.96 6.67 -19.74
CA GLY A 12 -13.57 6.80 -19.30
C GLY A 12 -13.42 6.55 -17.80
N ASP A 13 -13.77 5.36 -17.32
CA ASP A 13 -13.26 4.91 -16.02
C ASP A 13 -11.82 4.48 -16.24
N SER A 14 -10.91 5.43 -16.17
CA SER A 14 -9.50 5.12 -16.16
C SER A 14 -8.85 6.01 -15.11
N TYR A 15 -8.85 5.52 -13.86
CA TYR A 15 -7.57 5.52 -13.16
C TYR A 15 -6.55 5.04 -14.20
N PRO A 16 -5.60 5.90 -14.62
CA PRO A 16 -4.76 5.62 -15.78
C PRO A 16 -4.18 4.25 -15.52
N GLN A 17 -4.62 3.29 -16.36
CA GLN A 17 -4.44 1.86 -16.20
C GLN A 17 -3.14 1.63 -15.42
N LEU A 18 -3.27 1.39 -14.11
CA LEU A 18 -2.12 1.11 -13.27
C LEU A 18 -1.54 -0.11 -13.93
N LYS A 19 -0.45 0.09 -14.70
CA LYS A 19 0.18 -0.97 -15.47
C LYS A 19 0.34 -2.10 -14.49
N GLN A 20 -0.42 -3.17 -14.75
CA GLN A 20 -0.56 -4.39 -13.97
C GLN A 20 0.52 -4.44 -12.90
N ALA A 21 0.24 -3.88 -11.72
CA ALA A 21 1.29 -3.47 -10.80
C ALA A 21 2.20 -4.65 -10.56
N ASP A 22 3.44 -4.53 -11.04
CA ASP A 22 4.45 -5.57 -11.01
C ASP A 22 4.55 -6.11 -9.58
N GLY A 23 3.92 -7.25 -9.32
CA GLY A 23 4.01 -8.02 -8.08
C GLY A 23 3.91 -7.23 -6.77
N TRP A 24 2.91 -6.35 -6.59
CA TRP A 24 2.65 -5.81 -5.25
C TRP A 24 2.12 -6.95 -4.36
N PRO A 25 2.90 -7.41 -3.36
CA PRO A 25 2.45 -8.47 -2.47
C PRO A 25 1.25 -7.97 -1.65
N ASN A 26 0.47 -8.90 -1.10
CA ASN A 26 -0.61 -8.59 -0.16
C ASN A 26 -0.13 -7.52 0.85
N TYR A 27 -0.96 -6.50 1.12
CA TYR A 27 -0.68 -5.34 1.99
C TYR A 27 -0.46 -5.67 3.48
N GLN A 28 -0.15 -6.92 3.78
CA GLN A 28 0.16 -7.42 5.09
C GLN A 28 1.64 -7.19 5.38
N VAL A 29 1.93 -6.72 6.58
CA VAL A 29 3.30 -6.64 7.07
C VAL A 29 3.74 -8.06 7.43
N GLU A 30 4.76 -8.56 6.73
CA GLU A 30 5.36 -9.86 7.03
C GLU A 30 6.09 -9.82 8.38
N PRO A 31 5.62 -10.51 9.43
CA PRO A 31 6.17 -10.38 10.79
C PRO A 31 7.64 -10.80 10.87
N SER A 32 8.05 -11.80 10.08
CA SER A 32 9.42 -12.32 10.06
C SER A 32 10.45 -11.33 9.52
N LEU A 33 10.03 -10.39 8.68
CA LEU A 33 10.88 -9.35 8.09
C LEU A 33 10.91 -8.07 8.92
N PHE A 34 10.06 -7.96 9.94
CA PHE A 34 9.98 -6.79 10.80
C PHE A 34 10.43 -7.17 12.23
N PRO A 35 11.68 -6.85 12.64
CA PRO A 35 12.31 -7.41 13.83
C PRO A 35 11.50 -7.31 15.14
N MET A 36 10.74 -6.21 15.30
CA MET A 36 9.87 -5.99 16.46
C MET A 36 8.68 -6.95 16.50
N LEU A 37 8.09 -7.27 15.34
CA LEU A 37 6.99 -8.23 15.24
C LEU A 37 7.50 -9.68 15.30
N ALA A 38 8.69 -9.95 14.75
CA ALA A 38 9.34 -11.25 14.84
C ALA A 38 9.62 -11.67 16.31
N ASN A 39 9.88 -10.71 17.20
CA ASN A 39 10.17 -10.95 18.63
C ASN A 39 9.20 -10.16 19.53
N TRP A 40 7.90 -10.28 19.26
CA TRP A 40 6.87 -9.52 19.97
C TRP A 40 6.96 -9.67 21.50
N GLN A 41 6.97 -8.53 22.20
CA GLN A 41 6.89 -8.42 23.65
C GLN A 41 5.55 -7.80 24.04
N ARG A 42 4.97 -8.18 25.18
CA ARG A 42 3.64 -7.68 25.59
C ARG A 42 3.62 -6.20 25.93
N GLU A 43 4.78 -5.65 26.25
CA GLU A 43 5.01 -4.26 26.62
C GLU A 43 5.00 -3.35 25.40
N TYR A 44 5.15 -3.91 24.19
CA TYR A 44 5.04 -3.15 22.96
C TYR A 44 3.63 -2.65 22.72
N THR A 45 3.56 -1.40 22.28
CA THR A 45 2.33 -0.67 22.02
C THR A 45 2.16 -0.42 20.52
N MET A 46 0.97 0.04 20.13
CA MET A 46 0.73 0.52 18.77
C MET A 46 1.65 1.68 18.39
N GLU A 47 2.00 2.54 19.34
CA GLU A 47 2.94 3.64 19.11
C GLU A 47 4.34 3.12 18.74
N ASP A 48 4.81 2.07 19.42
CA ASP A 48 6.09 1.44 19.11
C ASP A 48 6.08 0.87 17.68
N VAL A 49 4.99 0.20 17.29
CA VAL A 49 4.83 -0.37 15.95
C VAL A 49 4.89 0.73 14.88
N LEU A 50 4.12 1.81 15.05
CA LEU A 50 4.09 2.91 14.09
C LEU A 50 5.42 3.66 14.02
N THR A 51 6.08 3.85 15.16
CA THR A 51 7.40 4.49 15.24
C THR A 51 8.46 3.65 14.53
N GLN A 52 8.45 2.33 14.73
CA GLN A 52 9.41 1.44 14.10
C GLN A 52 9.14 1.30 12.60
N LEU A 53 7.87 1.29 12.16
CA LEU A 53 7.51 1.30 10.74
C LEU A 53 8.03 2.57 10.05
N LYS A 54 7.87 3.74 10.69
CA LYS A 54 8.41 5.00 10.16
C LYS A 54 9.94 4.95 10.01
N LYS A 55 10.65 4.33 10.96
CA LYS A 55 12.11 4.12 10.86
C LYS A 55 12.46 3.22 9.68
N GLU A 56 11.73 2.12 9.49
CA GLU A 56 11.92 1.22 8.35
C GLU A 56 11.70 1.93 7.00
N MET A 57 10.70 2.82 6.89
CA MET A 57 10.48 3.61 5.67
C MET A 57 11.67 4.53 5.34
N MET A 58 12.39 5.00 6.36
CA MET A 58 13.57 5.86 6.21
C MET A 58 14.88 5.08 6.00
N SER A 59 14.85 3.75 6.12
CA SER A 59 16.04 2.91 5.92
C SER A 59 16.61 3.10 4.50
N PRO A 60 17.93 2.96 4.29
CA PRO A 60 18.54 3.06 2.96
C PRO A 60 17.89 2.19 1.89
N GLN A 61 17.42 1.01 2.29
CA GLN A 61 16.77 0.00 1.46
C GLN A 61 15.38 0.46 1.01
N ASN A 62 14.62 1.14 1.89
CA ASN A 62 13.22 1.48 1.62
C ASN A 62 13.02 2.93 1.16
N ARG A 63 13.87 3.88 1.59
CA ARG A 63 13.67 5.32 1.31
C ARG A 63 13.73 5.69 -0.17
N ARG A 64 14.25 4.80 -1.02
CA ARG A 64 14.39 4.99 -2.47
C ARG A 64 13.39 4.16 -3.28
N LEU A 65 12.54 3.38 -2.63
CA LEU A 65 11.51 2.61 -3.32
C LEU A 65 10.45 3.56 -3.86
N ALA A 66 10.10 3.37 -5.14
CA ALA A 66 9.00 4.10 -5.75
C ALA A 66 7.70 3.75 -5.01
N GLN A 67 7.00 4.77 -4.52
CA GLN A 67 5.68 4.61 -3.95
C GLN A 67 4.63 4.58 -5.07
N PRO A 68 3.51 3.85 -4.88
CA PRO A 68 2.36 3.97 -5.74
C PRO A 68 1.83 5.40 -5.76
N PRO A 69 0.96 5.72 -6.72
CA PRO A 69 0.22 6.98 -6.70
C PRO A 69 -0.49 7.20 -5.36
N GLU A 70 -0.43 8.43 -4.86
CA GLU A 70 -1.14 8.80 -3.64
C GLU A 70 -2.65 8.61 -3.80
N GLY A 71 -3.34 8.25 -2.72
CA GLY A 71 -4.79 8.02 -2.73
C GLY A 71 -5.23 6.68 -3.33
N LEU A 72 -4.28 5.82 -3.73
CA LEU A 72 -4.58 4.46 -4.16
C LEU A 72 -4.91 3.58 -2.95
N LEU A 73 -6.16 3.13 -2.86
CA LEU A 73 -6.59 2.20 -1.81
C LEU A 73 -6.15 0.77 -2.14
N VAL A 74 -5.79 0.02 -1.10
CA VAL A 74 -5.42 -1.40 -1.19
C VAL A 74 -6.50 -2.26 -1.86
N SER A 75 -7.77 -1.93 -1.66
CA SER A 75 -8.92 -2.61 -2.29
C SER A 75 -9.12 -2.23 -3.76
N ALA A 76 -8.65 -1.05 -4.18
CA ALA A 76 -8.75 -0.59 -5.57
C ALA A 76 -7.75 -1.28 -6.50
N ILE A 77 -6.74 -1.97 -5.95
CA ILE A 77 -5.74 -2.73 -6.71
C ILE A 77 -6.21 -4.18 -6.99
N SER A 78 -7.26 -4.64 -6.30
CA SER A 78 -7.84 -5.98 -6.48
C SER A 78 -9.08 -6.01 -7.38
N CYS A 79 -9.49 -4.87 -7.95
CA CYS A 79 -10.60 -4.76 -8.89
C CYS A 79 -10.11 -4.87 -10.34
#